data_AF-A0A485P1W4-F1
#
_entry.id   AF-A0A485P1W4-F1
#
_cell.length_a   1.000
_cell.length_b   1.000
_cell.length_c   1.000
_cell.angle_alpha   90.00
_cell.angle_beta   90.00
_cell.angle_gamma   90.00
#
_symmetry.space_group_name_H-M   'P 1'
#
loop_
_entity.id
_entity.type
_entity.pdbx_description
1 polymer ?
#
loop_
_entity_poly.entity_id
_entity_poly.type
_entity_poly.pdbx_seq_one_letter_code
_entity_poly.pdbx_strand_id
1 'polypeptide(L)'
;MEVQERGLEMEMIKCCLLLDSVCSTAENVMATTLPGLLTVKHYLSPQQLREHHEPVMIYQPRDFFRAQTLKETSLTNTMGGYKESFSSIMCFGCHDVYSQASLGMDIHASDLNLLTWRKLCRLLDPPDPMGKDWCLLAMNLGLPDLVAKYNTNNGASKEFLPSPVHALLREWASYPESTVGVLMSKLRELGRRDAADFLLKASSVFKINLDGNGQEAYDSSCNSGTSYNSISSVVSR
;
A
#
# COMPACT_ATOMS: atom_id res chain seq x y z
N MET A 1 6.27 25.05 -8.68
CA MET A 1 7.56 25.04 -7.98
C MET A 1 8.06 23.60 -8.01
N GLU A 2 9.12 23.35 -8.79
CA GLU A 2 9.75 22.04 -8.91
C GLU A 2 11.00 22.03 -8.01
N VAL A 3 11.19 20.97 -7.23
CA VAL A 3 12.38 20.78 -6.39
C VAL A 3 13.27 19.76 -7.09
N GLN A 4 14.45 20.19 -7.53
CA GLN A 4 15.41 19.33 -8.21
C GLN A 4 16.48 18.86 -7.22
N GLU A 5 16.44 17.58 -6.84
CA GLU A 5 17.55 16.95 -6.12
C GLU A 5 18.50 16.32 -7.15
N ARG A 6 19.79 16.68 -7.07
CA ARG A 6 20.84 16.21 -7.98
C ARG A 6 21.90 15.45 -7.19
N GLY A 7 22.25 14.25 -7.67
CA GLY A 7 23.55 13.64 -7.37
C GLY A 7 23.70 12.20 -7.86
N LEU A 8 24.60 11.44 -7.23
CA LEU A 8 25.10 10.15 -7.74
C LEU A 8 24.03 9.05 -7.72
N GLU A 9 24.24 7.93 -8.42
CA GLU A 9 23.30 6.80 -8.48
C GLU A 9 22.99 6.20 -7.08
N MET A 10 23.96 6.23 -6.15
CA MET A 10 23.75 5.91 -4.73
C MET A 10 22.77 6.84 -4.00
N GLU A 11 22.48 8.02 -4.55
CA GLU A 11 21.49 8.96 -4.02
C GLU A 11 20.08 8.64 -4.50
N MET A 12 19.89 7.79 -5.53
CA MET A 12 18.56 7.39 -5.98
C MET A 12 17.78 6.63 -4.90
N ILE A 13 18.47 5.80 -4.12
CA ILE A 13 17.88 5.13 -2.95
C ILE A 13 17.39 6.18 -1.95
N LYS A 14 18.24 7.17 -1.63
CA LYS A 14 17.88 8.26 -0.71
C LYS A 14 16.69 9.06 -1.23
N CYS A 15 16.64 9.35 -2.52
CA CYS A 15 15.51 10.04 -3.15
C CYS A 15 14.21 9.22 -3.09
N CYS A 16 14.29 7.89 -3.30
CA CYS A 16 13.14 7.00 -3.15
C CYS A 16 12.60 7.03 -1.72
N LEU A 17 13.49 6.89 -0.73
CA LEU A 17 13.13 6.91 0.69
C LEU A 17 12.62 8.29 1.14
N LEU A 18 13.21 9.37 0.63
CA LEU A 18 12.72 10.73 0.88
C LEU A 18 11.31 10.90 0.34
N LEU A 19 11.06 10.52 -0.93
CA LEU A 19 9.73 10.64 -1.52
C LEU A 19 8.71 9.78 -0.76
N ASP A 20 9.09 8.56 -0.36
CA ASP A 20 8.24 7.68 0.43
C ASP A 20 7.89 8.28 1.80
N SER A 21 8.87 8.89 2.48
CA SER A 21 8.68 9.62 3.74
C SER A 21 7.78 10.85 3.58
N VAL A 22 7.96 11.62 2.51
CA VAL A 22 7.11 12.79 2.20
C VAL A 22 5.67 12.34 1.93
N CYS A 23 5.48 11.28 1.13
CA CYS A 23 4.15 10.72 0.87
C CYS A 23 3.49 10.23 2.16
N SER A 24 4.21 9.45 2.97
CA SER A 24 3.73 8.89 4.23
C SER A 24 3.36 9.99 5.22
N THR A 25 4.15 11.07 5.29
CA THR A 25 3.86 12.23 6.13
C THR A 25 2.58 12.93 5.65
N ALA A 26 2.42 13.15 4.35
CA ALA A 26 1.21 13.74 3.79
C ALA A 26 -0.03 12.87 4.06
N GLU A 27 0.08 11.55 3.92
CA GLU A 27 -0.98 10.60 4.25
C GLU A 27 -1.35 10.63 5.73
N ASN A 28 -0.38 10.68 6.64
CA ASN A 28 -0.61 10.81 8.07
C ASN A 28 -1.29 12.14 8.45
N VAL A 29 -0.88 13.25 7.82
CA VAL A 29 -1.55 14.55 8.01
C VAL A 29 -2.98 14.50 7.51
N MET A 30 -3.24 13.90 6.34
CA MET A 30 -4.61 13.74 5.84
C MET A 30 -5.45 12.84 6.77
N ALA A 31 -4.89 11.74 7.26
CA ALA A 31 -5.59 10.82 8.16
C ALA A 31 -5.95 11.46 9.51
N THR A 32 -5.10 12.34 10.03
CA THR A 32 -5.32 13.03 11.32
C THR A 32 -6.24 14.23 11.20
N THR A 33 -6.22 14.95 10.07
CA THR A 33 -7.06 16.14 9.85
C THR A 33 -8.43 15.82 9.27
N LEU A 34 -8.56 14.75 8.48
CA LEU A 34 -9.78 14.34 7.78
C LEU A 34 -10.09 12.86 8.05
N PRO A 35 -10.48 12.51 9.30
CA PRO A 35 -10.76 11.12 9.65
C PRO A 35 -11.90 10.57 8.80
N GLY A 36 -11.62 9.55 8.00
CA GLY A 36 -12.58 8.91 7.09
C GLY A 36 -12.37 9.21 5.61
N LEU A 37 -11.44 10.11 5.26
CA LEU A 37 -11.03 10.30 3.87
C LEU A 37 -10.08 9.19 3.43
N LEU A 38 -10.45 8.47 2.37
CA LEU A 38 -9.56 7.53 1.68
C LEU A 38 -8.78 8.27 0.59
N THR A 39 -7.45 8.22 0.67
CA THR A 39 -6.54 8.79 -0.31
C THR A 39 -6.13 7.72 -1.33
N VAL A 40 -5.81 8.15 -2.55
CA VAL A 40 -5.40 7.25 -3.63
C VAL A 40 -4.20 7.85 -4.34
N LYS A 41 -3.06 7.17 -4.29
CA LYS A 41 -1.84 7.58 -4.98
C LYS A 41 -1.93 7.29 -6.48
N HIS A 42 -1.77 8.32 -7.28
CA HIS A 42 -1.64 8.22 -8.73
C HIS A 42 -0.18 8.49 -9.10
N TYR A 43 0.29 7.86 -10.17
CA TYR A 43 1.68 7.96 -10.62
C TYR A 43 1.74 8.73 -11.93
N LEU A 44 2.81 9.46 -12.15
CA LEU A 44 3.03 10.25 -13.35
C LEU A 44 4.10 9.59 -14.21
N SER A 45 4.05 9.79 -15.54
CA SER A 45 5.09 9.29 -16.45
C SER A 45 6.45 9.91 -16.11
N PRO A 46 7.44 9.11 -15.65
CA PRO A 46 8.78 9.62 -15.39
C PRO A 46 9.47 10.15 -16.65
N GLN A 47 9.21 9.57 -17.83
CA GLN A 47 9.77 10.07 -19.07
C GLN A 47 9.22 11.45 -19.44
N GLN A 48 7.90 11.63 -19.41
CA GLN A 48 7.29 12.93 -19.73
C GLN A 48 7.64 14.01 -18.71
N LEU A 49 7.79 13.65 -17.44
CA LEU A 49 8.31 14.56 -16.42
C LEU A 49 9.74 15.02 -16.73
N ARG A 50 10.63 14.10 -17.12
CA ARG A 50 12.02 14.41 -17.50
C ARG A 50 12.10 15.30 -18.73
N GLU A 51 11.22 15.09 -19.70
CA GLU A 51 11.16 15.84 -20.96
C GLU A 51 10.37 17.14 -20.83
N HIS A 52 9.85 17.46 -19.63
CA HIS A 52 8.94 18.59 -19.38
C HIS A 52 7.76 18.65 -20.37
N HIS A 53 7.23 17.48 -20.72
CA HIS A 53 6.12 17.34 -21.66
C HIS A 53 4.78 17.65 -20.99
N GLU A 54 3.92 18.44 -21.64
CA GLU A 54 2.55 18.72 -21.20
C GLU A 54 1.54 18.34 -22.31
N PRO A 55 0.50 17.54 -22.02
CA PRO A 55 0.14 16.96 -20.71
C PRO A 55 0.99 15.73 -20.33
N VAL A 56 1.06 15.43 -19.03
CA VAL A 56 1.73 14.24 -18.48
C VAL A 56 0.73 13.09 -18.31
N MET A 57 1.09 11.89 -18.74
CA MET A 57 0.31 10.67 -18.55
C MET A 57 0.21 10.32 -17.06
N ILE A 58 -1.01 9.96 -16.63
CA ILE A 58 -1.32 9.58 -15.26
C ILE A 58 -1.65 8.09 -15.23
N TYR A 59 -0.90 7.33 -14.43
CA TYR A 59 -1.15 5.92 -14.14
C TYR A 59 -1.93 5.78 -12.84
N GLN A 60 -3.04 5.07 -12.90
CA GLN A 60 -3.90 4.81 -11.76
C GLN A 60 -3.56 3.45 -11.15
N PRO A 61 -3.85 3.21 -9.86
CA PRO A 61 -3.59 1.91 -9.24
C PRO A 61 -4.13 0.72 -10.03
N ARG A 62 -5.35 0.84 -10.57
CA ARG A 62 -5.99 -0.18 -11.41
C ARG A 62 -5.14 -0.62 -12.61
N ASP A 63 -4.32 0.27 -13.16
CA ASP A 63 -3.49 -0.03 -14.33
C ASP A 63 -2.39 -1.02 -13.94
N PHE A 64 -1.76 -0.82 -12.77
CA PHE A 64 -0.75 -1.73 -12.22
C PHE A 64 -1.35 -3.08 -11.83
N PHE A 65 -2.50 -3.10 -11.16
CA PHE A 65 -3.15 -4.36 -10.78
C PHE A 65 -3.57 -5.18 -12.01
N ARG A 66 -4.06 -4.52 -13.07
CA ARG A 66 -4.37 -5.17 -14.34
C ARG A 66 -3.10 -5.74 -14.98
N ALA A 67 -2.03 -4.96 -15.05
CA ALA A 67 -0.76 -5.41 -15.61
C ALA A 67 -0.17 -6.60 -14.80
N GLN A 68 -0.20 -6.56 -13.47
CA GLN A 68 0.20 -7.69 -12.61
C GLN A 68 -0.63 -8.96 -12.88
N THR A 69 -1.94 -8.83 -13.07
CA THR A 69 -2.81 -9.97 -13.42
C THR A 69 -2.41 -10.60 -14.77
N LEU A 70 -1.92 -9.77 -15.71
CA LEU A 70 -1.38 -10.21 -17.00
C LEU A 70 0.10 -10.61 -16.94
N LYS A 71 0.72 -10.60 -15.76
CA LYS A 71 2.15 -10.85 -15.54
C LYS A 71 3.06 -9.88 -16.32
N GLU A 72 2.57 -8.66 -16.56
CA GLU A 72 3.34 -7.57 -17.14
C GLU A 72 4.06 -6.77 -16.04
N THR A 73 5.25 -6.27 -16.35
CA THR A 73 6.10 -5.45 -15.45
C THR A 73 6.24 -4.01 -15.94
N SER A 74 5.36 -3.59 -16.85
CA SER A 74 5.37 -2.26 -17.45
C SER A 74 3.95 -1.80 -17.76
N LEU A 75 3.76 -0.49 -17.84
CA LEU A 75 2.53 0.14 -18.30
C LEU A 75 2.75 0.80 -19.65
N THR A 76 1.72 0.80 -20.49
CA THR A 76 1.77 1.50 -21.77
C THR A 76 1.40 2.97 -21.54
N ASN A 77 2.32 3.88 -21.90
CA ASN A 77 2.02 5.29 -22.02
C ASN A 77 1.17 5.49 -23.28
N THR A 78 -0.14 5.65 -23.10
CA THR A 78 -1.06 5.78 -24.24
C THR A 78 -0.95 7.12 -24.96
N MET A 79 -0.29 8.11 -24.36
CA MET A 79 -0.03 9.41 -25.00
C MET A 79 1.21 9.37 -25.90
N GLY A 80 2.26 8.69 -25.43
CA GLY A 80 3.54 8.60 -26.15
C GLY A 80 3.71 7.34 -27.02
N GLY A 81 2.86 6.31 -26.85
CA GLY A 81 2.95 5.06 -27.62
C GLY A 81 4.09 4.14 -27.22
N TYR A 82 4.70 4.34 -26.05
CA TYR A 82 5.78 3.52 -25.50
C TYR A 82 5.39 2.85 -24.19
N LYS A 83 6.25 1.97 -23.66
CA LYS A 83 6.05 1.32 -22.35
C LYS A 83 7.03 1.87 -21.32
N GLU A 84 6.56 2.05 -20.09
CA GLU A 84 7.37 2.43 -18.93
C GLU A 84 7.36 1.30 -17.90
N SER A 85 8.53 0.93 -17.39
CA SER A 85 8.64 -0.16 -16.40
C SER A 85 8.07 0.25 -15.06
N PHE A 86 7.60 -0.73 -14.29
CA PHE A 86 7.17 -0.54 -12.91
C PHE A 86 8.25 0.12 -12.04
N SER A 87 9.50 -0.34 -12.16
CA SER A 87 10.62 0.24 -11.41
C SER A 87 10.83 1.73 -11.76
N SER A 88 10.73 2.09 -13.04
CA SER A 88 10.87 3.48 -13.48
C SER A 88 9.77 4.38 -12.90
N ILE A 89 8.53 3.90 -12.92
CA ILE A 89 7.36 4.69 -12.47
C ILE A 89 7.31 4.82 -10.94
N MET A 90 7.68 3.78 -10.19
CA MET A 90 7.45 3.72 -8.73
C MET A 90 8.67 4.06 -7.88
N CYS A 91 9.88 3.80 -8.37
CA CYS A 91 11.13 4.01 -7.63
C CYS A 91 12.25 4.57 -8.51
N PHE A 92 11.92 5.44 -9.46
CA PHE A 92 12.86 6.15 -10.34
C PHE A 92 13.80 5.23 -11.15
N GLY A 93 13.49 3.94 -11.28
CA GLY A 93 14.35 2.94 -11.92
C GLY A 93 15.37 2.30 -10.98
N CYS A 94 15.34 2.60 -9.69
CA CYS A 94 16.23 2.00 -8.70
C CYS A 94 15.85 0.53 -8.46
N HIS A 95 16.64 -0.39 -9.02
CA HIS A 95 16.42 -1.83 -8.92
C HIS A 95 16.62 -2.37 -7.49
N ASP A 96 17.52 -1.78 -6.71
CA ASP A 96 17.76 -2.19 -5.33
C ASP A 96 16.51 -1.96 -4.46
N VAL A 97 15.86 -0.80 -4.60
CA VAL A 97 14.59 -0.51 -3.92
C VAL A 97 13.47 -1.39 -4.48
N TYR A 98 13.42 -1.57 -5.80
CA TYR A 98 12.38 -2.39 -6.43
C TYR A 98 12.40 -3.85 -5.97
N SER A 99 13.60 -4.44 -5.84
CA SER A 99 13.77 -5.85 -5.44
C SER A 99 13.45 -6.13 -3.97
N GLN A 100 13.51 -5.11 -3.12
CA GLN A 100 13.17 -5.20 -1.69
C GLN A 100 11.71 -4.81 -1.40
N ALA A 101 10.96 -4.35 -2.40
CA ALA A 101 9.60 -3.86 -2.23
C ALA A 101 8.54 -4.90 -2.61
N SER A 102 7.37 -4.79 -1.97
CA SER A 102 6.18 -5.56 -2.32
C SER A 102 5.34 -4.81 -3.35
N LEU A 103 4.91 -5.53 -4.39
CA LEU A 103 4.02 -5.02 -5.44
C LEU A 103 2.56 -5.25 -5.04
N GLY A 104 1.66 -4.38 -5.51
CA GLY A 104 0.31 -4.24 -4.99
C GLY A 104 -0.46 -5.55 -4.69
N MET A 105 -0.40 -6.56 -5.56
CA MET A 105 -1.10 -7.84 -5.32
C MET A 105 -0.40 -8.72 -4.27
N ASP A 106 0.91 -8.57 -4.14
CA ASP A 106 1.77 -9.32 -3.23
C ASP A 106 1.88 -8.64 -1.85
N ILE A 107 1.36 -7.42 -1.71
CA ILE A 107 1.27 -6.74 -0.41
C ILE A 107 0.41 -7.57 0.54
N HIS A 108 0.91 -7.76 1.75
CA HIS A 108 0.22 -8.50 2.79
C HIS A 108 -1.01 -7.73 3.29
N ALA A 109 -2.09 -8.44 3.60
CA ALA A 109 -3.37 -7.85 3.95
C ALA A 109 -3.31 -7.04 5.25
N SER A 110 -2.41 -7.37 6.18
CA SER A 110 -2.19 -6.57 7.40
C SER A 110 -1.80 -5.12 7.11
N ASP A 111 -1.24 -4.85 5.92
CA ASP A 111 -0.81 -3.51 5.50
C ASP A 111 -1.96 -2.67 4.93
N LEU A 112 -3.15 -3.25 4.76
CA LEU A 112 -4.32 -2.49 4.39
C LEU A 112 -4.68 -1.50 5.49
N ASN A 113 -4.90 -0.24 5.09
CA ASN A 113 -5.30 0.78 6.04
C ASN A 113 -6.67 0.46 6.69
N LEU A 114 -6.88 1.00 7.90
CA LEU A 114 -8.08 0.76 8.70
C LEU A 114 -9.39 1.13 7.96
N LEU A 115 -9.36 2.16 7.12
CA LEU A 115 -10.54 2.60 6.37
C LEU A 115 -10.91 1.61 5.27
N THR A 116 -9.92 0.98 4.64
CA THR A 116 -10.11 -0.13 3.70
C THR A 116 -10.80 -1.29 4.40
N TRP A 117 -10.30 -1.71 5.56
CA TRP A 117 -10.93 -2.76 6.36
C TRP A 117 -12.37 -2.43 6.74
N ARG A 118 -12.62 -1.25 7.30
CA ARG A 118 -13.97 -0.81 7.68
C ARG A 118 -14.94 -0.78 6.51
N LYS A 119 -14.48 -0.32 5.34
CA LYS A 119 -15.31 -0.26 4.14
C LYS A 119 -15.60 -1.65 3.60
N LEU A 120 -14.65 -2.58 3.63
CA LEU A 120 -14.88 -3.99 3.28
C LEU A 120 -15.91 -4.64 4.19
N CYS A 121 -15.81 -4.43 5.52
CA CYS A 121 -16.81 -4.91 6.47
C CYS A 121 -18.20 -4.39 6.12
N ARG A 122 -18.32 -3.08 5.86
CA ARG A 122 -19.58 -2.45 5.47
C ARG A 122 -20.17 -2.99 4.15
N LEU A 123 -19.33 -3.47 3.24
CA LEU A 123 -19.77 -4.08 1.99
C LEU A 123 -20.21 -5.53 2.22
N LEU A 124 -19.49 -6.30 3.03
CA LEU A 124 -19.62 -7.75 3.11
C LEU A 124 -20.46 -8.27 4.30
N ASP A 125 -20.65 -7.47 5.35
CA ASP A 125 -21.49 -7.84 6.51
C ASP A 125 -22.99 -7.92 6.17
N PRO A 126 -23.57 -7.01 5.34
CA PRO A 126 -24.97 -7.13 4.97
C PRO A 126 -25.24 -8.42 4.18
N PRO A 127 -26.40 -9.07 4.39
CA PRO A 127 -26.76 -10.28 3.65
C PRO A 127 -26.88 -9.96 2.16
N ASP A 128 -26.23 -10.78 1.34
CA ASP A 128 -26.36 -10.70 -0.12
C ASP A 128 -27.58 -11.52 -0.58
N PRO A 129 -28.42 -11.01 -1.51
CA PRO A 129 -29.62 -11.72 -1.98
C PRO A 129 -29.36 -13.11 -2.58
N MET A 130 -28.13 -13.35 -3.06
CA MET A 130 -27.71 -14.63 -3.62
C MET A 130 -26.89 -15.46 -2.62
N GLY A 131 -26.83 -15.06 -1.34
CA GLY A 131 -26.08 -15.75 -0.30
C GLY A 131 -24.56 -15.62 -0.41
N LYS A 132 -24.04 -14.64 -1.19
CA LYS A 132 -22.60 -14.34 -1.34
C LYS A 132 -22.06 -13.58 -0.13
N ASP A 133 -22.18 -14.22 1.03
CA ASP A 133 -21.92 -13.63 2.33
C ASP A 133 -20.50 -13.93 2.86
N TRP A 134 -20.23 -13.42 4.05
CA TRP A 134 -18.97 -13.63 4.75
C TRP A 134 -18.74 -15.10 5.15
N CYS A 135 -19.79 -15.91 5.32
CA CYS A 135 -19.66 -17.33 5.65
C CYS A 135 -19.00 -18.06 4.48
N LEU A 136 -19.49 -17.86 3.25
CA LEU A 136 -18.87 -18.43 2.05
C LEU A 136 -17.45 -17.90 1.84
N LEU A 137 -17.21 -16.62 2.11
CA LEU A 137 -15.86 -16.07 2.07
C LEU A 137 -14.93 -16.79 3.06
N ALA A 138 -15.38 -17.03 4.30
CA ALA A 138 -14.61 -17.75 5.30
C ALA A 138 -14.27 -19.17 4.86
N MET A 139 -15.21 -19.89 4.25
CA MET A 139 -14.95 -21.20 3.65
C MET A 139 -13.87 -21.11 2.57
N ASN A 140 -13.96 -20.13 1.68
CA ASN A 140 -13.00 -19.92 0.59
C ASN A 140 -11.61 -19.50 1.07
N LEU A 141 -11.52 -18.86 2.24
CA LEU A 141 -10.26 -18.50 2.90
C LEU A 141 -9.73 -19.62 3.82
N GLY A 142 -10.43 -20.75 3.93
CA GLY A 142 -10.00 -21.89 4.76
C GLY A 142 -10.25 -21.72 6.25
N LEU A 143 -11.23 -20.91 6.65
CA LEU A 143 -11.55 -20.59 8.04
C LEU A 143 -13.00 -20.99 8.46
N PRO A 144 -13.42 -22.26 8.23
CA PRO A 144 -14.77 -22.72 8.59
C PRO A 144 -15.05 -22.65 10.10
N ASP A 145 -14.02 -22.85 10.93
CA ASP A 145 -14.15 -22.86 12.39
C ASP A 145 -14.59 -21.50 12.94
N LEU A 146 -14.22 -20.41 12.26
CA LEU A 146 -14.62 -19.06 12.64
C LEU A 146 -16.12 -18.84 12.44
N VAL A 147 -16.69 -19.44 11.38
CA VAL A 147 -18.14 -19.43 11.13
C VAL A 147 -18.88 -20.15 12.25
N ALA A 148 -18.40 -21.33 12.66
CA ALA A 148 -18.99 -22.10 13.75
C ALA A 148 -18.98 -21.34 15.08
N LYS A 149 -17.84 -20.71 15.43
CA LYS A 149 -17.69 -19.87 16.64
C LYS A 149 -18.64 -18.66 16.64
N TYR A 150 -18.88 -18.06 15.47
CA TYR A 150 -19.74 -16.89 15.37
C TYR A 150 -21.23 -17.28 15.48
N ASN A 151 -21.61 -18.42 14.91
CA ASN A 151 -22.98 -18.93 15.01
C ASN A 151 -23.38 -19.35 16.43
N THR A 152 -22.45 -19.86 17.25
CA THR A 152 -22.71 -20.19 18.66
C THR A 152 -22.86 -18.96 19.55
N ASN A 153 -22.21 -17.84 19.21
CA ASN A 153 -22.25 -16.59 19.99
C ASN A 153 -23.45 -15.68 19.67
N ASN A 154 -24.28 -16.02 18.68
CA ASN A 154 -25.48 -15.25 18.28
C ASN A 154 -26.60 -15.19 19.34
N GLY A 155 -26.43 -15.87 20.49
CA GLY A 155 -27.34 -15.82 21.63
C GLY A 155 -27.10 -14.65 22.61
N ALA A 156 -25.96 -13.94 22.50
CA ALA A 156 -25.69 -12.74 23.30
C ALA A 156 -26.31 -11.49 22.64
N SER A 157 -26.63 -10.46 23.45
CA SER A 157 -27.25 -9.22 22.99
C SER A 157 -26.51 -8.62 21.78
N LYS A 158 -27.23 -8.48 20.66
CA LYS A 158 -26.73 -8.04 19.34
C LYS A 158 -26.13 -6.62 19.31
N GLU A 159 -26.16 -5.89 20.41
CA GLU A 159 -25.81 -4.47 20.46
C GLU A 159 -24.30 -4.20 20.41
N PHE A 160 -23.44 -5.21 20.62
CA PHE A 160 -21.97 -5.03 20.66
C PHE A 160 -21.18 -6.13 19.93
N LEU A 161 -21.80 -6.92 19.07
CA LEU A 161 -21.06 -7.95 18.32
C LEU A 161 -20.13 -7.28 17.28
N PRO A 162 -18.82 -7.56 17.31
CA PRO A 162 -17.88 -7.01 16.34
C PRO A 162 -18.19 -7.59 14.96
N SER A 163 -18.08 -6.78 13.90
CA SER A 163 -18.30 -7.22 12.51
C SER A 163 -17.72 -8.63 12.24
N PRO A 164 -18.52 -9.59 11.73
CA PRO A 164 -18.04 -10.94 11.43
C PRO A 164 -16.95 -10.91 10.36
N VAL A 165 -17.09 -10.04 9.35
CA VAL A 165 -16.06 -9.83 8.32
C VAL A 165 -14.78 -9.29 8.94
N HIS A 166 -14.87 -8.35 9.88
CA HIS A 166 -13.68 -7.83 10.58
C HIS A 166 -12.93 -8.93 11.34
N ALA A 167 -13.65 -9.79 12.05
CA ALA A 167 -13.06 -10.92 12.77
C ALA A 167 -12.40 -11.92 11.80
N LEU A 168 -13.10 -12.27 10.72
CA LEU A 168 -12.59 -13.15 9.67
C LEU A 168 -11.31 -12.60 9.05
N LEU A 169 -11.34 -11.35 8.62
CA LEU A 169 -10.22 -10.72 7.91
C LEU A 169 -9.02 -10.50 8.83
N ARG A 170 -9.24 -10.22 10.11
CA ARG A 170 -8.18 -10.14 11.12
C ARG A 170 -7.51 -11.49 11.33
N GLU A 171 -8.29 -12.57 11.50
CA GLU A 171 -7.76 -13.92 11.66
C GLU A 171 -6.98 -14.33 10.41
N TRP A 172 -7.57 -14.10 9.24
CA TRP A 172 -6.94 -14.40 7.96
C TRP A 172 -5.65 -13.61 7.76
N ALA A 173 -5.60 -12.32 8.12
CA ALA A 173 -4.39 -11.52 8.02
C ALA A 173 -3.27 -11.95 9.00
N SER A 174 -3.44 -12.99 9.81
CA SER A 174 -2.35 -13.58 10.61
C SER A 174 -1.52 -14.61 9.83
N TYR A 175 -2.03 -15.13 8.70
CA TYR A 175 -1.32 -16.10 7.87
C TYR A 175 -0.39 -15.40 6.86
N PRO A 176 0.81 -15.92 6.59
CA PRO A 176 1.79 -15.28 5.72
C PRO A 176 1.34 -15.15 4.25
N GLU A 177 0.48 -16.05 3.78
CA GLU A 177 -0.04 -16.07 2.40
C GLU A 177 -1.18 -15.08 2.16
N SER A 178 -1.53 -14.27 3.17
CA SER A 178 -2.71 -13.42 3.14
C SER A 178 -2.46 -12.13 2.40
N THR A 179 -2.34 -12.20 1.08
CA THR A 179 -2.04 -11.03 0.23
C THR A 179 -3.30 -10.38 -0.34
N VAL A 180 -3.19 -9.10 -0.71
CA VAL A 180 -4.25 -8.35 -1.42
C VAL A 180 -4.75 -9.12 -2.64
N GLY A 181 -3.84 -9.76 -3.37
CA GLY A 181 -4.16 -10.52 -4.57
C GLY A 181 -5.00 -11.76 -4.30
N VAL A 182 -4.69 -12.51 -3.23
CA VAL A 182 -5.50 -13.67 -2.81
C VAL A 182 -6.90 -13.22 -2.41
N LEU A 183 -7.03 -12.17 -1.59
CA LEU A 183 -8.33 -11.65 -1.19
C LEU A 183 -9.14 -11.17 -2.39
N MET A 184 -8.50 -10.46 -3.33
CA MET A 184 -9.14 -10.00 -4.56
C MET A 184 -9.67 -11.19 -5.39
N SER A 185 -8.88 -12.25 -5.58
CA SER A 185 -9.32 -13.46 -6.28
C SER A 185 -10.53 -14.10 -5.61
N LYS A 186 -10.48 -14.28 -4.28
CA LYS A 186 -11.59 -14.87 -3.52
C LYS A 186 -12.87 -14.03 -3.57
N LEU A 187 -12.76 -12.70 -3.55
CA LEU A 187 -13.91 -11.82 -3.71
C LEU A 187 -14.50 -11.91 -5.13
N ARG A 188 -13.66 -12.04 -6.16
CA ARG A 188 -14.13 -12.23 -7.55
C ARG A 188 -14.78 -13.60 -7.75
N GLU A 189 -14.19 -14.66 -7.21
CA GLU A 189 -14.73 -16.03 -7.21
C GLU A 189 -16.11 -16.09 -6.52
N LEU A 190 -16.26 -15.41 -5.38
CA LEU A 190 -17.53 -15.28 -4.67
C LEU A 190 -18.57 -14.45 -5.46
N GLY A 191 -18.14 -13.67 -6.46
CA GLY A 191 -18.99 -12.79 -7.24
C GLY A 191 -19.24 -11.41 -6.61
N ARG A 192 -18.47 -11.02 -5.59
CA ARG A 192 -18.48 -9.71 -4.91
C ARG A 192 -17.51 -8.74 -5.57
N ARG A 193 -17.81 -8.38 -6.83
CA ARG A 193 -16.98 -7.46 -7.63
C ARG A 193 -16.90 -6.05 -7.04
N ASP A 194 -17.97 -5.61 -6.38
CA ASP A 194 -18.03 -4.35 -5.64
C ASP A 194 -16.92 -4.23 -4.59
N ALA A 195 -16.72 -5.29 -3.80
CA ALA A 195 -15.68 -5.34 -2.79
C ALA A 195 -14.28 -5.52 -3.41
N ALA A 196 -14.16 -6.37 -4.45
CA ALA A 196 -12.90 -6.58 -5.15
C ALA A 196 -12.37 -5.31 -5.83
N ASP A 197 -13.24 -4.56 -6.52
CA ASP A 197 -12.86 -3.34 -7.22
C ASP A 197 -12.56 -2.20 -6.23
N PHE A 198 -13.29 -2.15 -5.10
CA PHE A 198 -12.95 -1.24 -4.01
C PHE A 198 -11.56 -1.55 -3.41
N LEU A 199 -11.27 -2.83 -3.13
CA LEU A 199 -9.98 -3.27 -2.58
C LEU A 199 -8.83 -2.79 -3.47
N LEU A 200 -8.87 -3.07 -4.77
CA LEU A 200 -7.82 -2.65 -5.70
C LEU A 200 -7.68 -1.12 -5.78
N LYS A 201 -8.76 -0.36 -5.63
CA LYS A 201 -8.69 1.11 -5.63
C LYS A 201 -8.02 1.66 -4.37
N ALA A 202 -8.22 0.99 -3.23
CA ALA A 202 -7.77 1.45 -1.91
C ALA A 202 -6.42 0.84 -1.48
N SER A 203 -5.95 -0.21 -2.16
CA SER A 203 -4.66 -0.84 -1.92
C SER A 203 -3.49 -0.03 -2.49
N SER A 204 -2.38 -0.02 -1.75
CA SER A 204 -1.11 0.51 -2.23
C SER A 204 -0.62 -0.30 -3.43
N VAL A 205 0.00 0.37 -4.40
CA VAL A 205 0.58 -0.28 -5.59
C VAL A 205 2.00 -0.77 -5.32
N PHE A 206 2.68 -0.10 -4.39
CA PHE A 206 4.09 -0.30 -4.08
C PHE A 206 4.31 -0.03 -2.60
N LYS A 207 5.02 -0.93 -1.92
CA LYS A 207 5.41 -0.76 -0.52
C LYS A 207 6.87 -1.17 -0.37
N ILE A 208 7.73 -0.26 0.09
CA ILE A 208 9.12 -0.56 0.39
C ILE A 208 9.18 -1.33 1.71
N ASN A 209 9.81 -2.51 1.74
CA ASN A 209 10.05 -3.24 2.96
C ASN A 209 11.47 -2.89 3.43
N LEU A 210 11.59 -2.17 4.55
CA LEU A 210 12.88 -1.77 5.11
C LEU A 210 13.49 -2.83 6.04
N ASP A 211 12.90 -4.01 6.11
CA ASP A 211 13.29 -5.05 7.05
C ASP A 211 14.51 -5.83 6.51
N GLY A 212 15.72 -5.45 6.94
CA GLY A 212 16.74 -6.44 7.26
C GLY A 212 18.17 -6.26 6.74
N ASN A 213 18.46 -5.41 5.73
CA ASN A 213 19.84 -5.32 5.19
C ASN A 213 20.30 -3.91 4.84
N GLY A 214 19.43 -2.90 5.03
CA GLY A 214 19.66 -1.53 4.58
C GLY A 214 20.12 -0.55 5.66
N GLN A 215 20.48 -1.01 6.86
CA GLN A 215 20.98 -0.13 7.92
C GLN A 215 22.50 -0.27 8.11
N GLU A 216 23.05 -1.49 7.98
CA GLU A 216 24.47 -1.73 8.27
C GLU A 216 25.44 -1.21 7.20
N ALA A 217 24.98 -1.01 5.95
CA ALA A 217 25.85 -0.54 4.86
C ALA A 217 26.06 0.98 4.83
N TYR A 218 25.20 1.78 5.49
CA TYR A 218 25.19 3.24 5.32
C TYR A 218 25.64 4.02 6.57
N ASP A 219 25.73 3.36 7.73
CA ASP A 219 26.22 3.98 8.98
C ASP A 219 27.75 4.16 9.02
N SER A 220 28.47 3.71 7.99
CA SER A 220 29.95 3.70 7.98
C SER A 220 30.61 4.96 7.39
N SER A 221 29.88 6.04 7.05
CA SER A 221 30.48 7.18 6.34
C SER A 221 30.22 8.59 6.91
N CYS A 222 29.91 8.72 8.21
CA CYS A 222 29.85 10.05 8.85
C CYS A 222 30.74 10.26 10.08
N ASN A 223 31.58 9.29 10.44
CA ASN A 223 32.62 9.50 11.46
C ASN A 223 33.98 9.80 10.82
N SER A 224 34.14 11.03 10.31
CA SER A 224 35.46 11.64 10.18
C SER A 224 35.42 13.02 10.81
N GLY A 225 36.32 13.22 11.78
CA GLY A 225 36.22 14.25 12.80
C GLY A 225 36.31 15.68 12.29
N THR A 226 35.81 16.60 13.09
CA THR A 226 36.67 17.57 13.78
C THR A 226 35.99 18.07 15.06
N SER A 227 36.68 17.95 16.18
CA SER A 227 36.35 18.60 17.44
C SER A 227 36.96 20.00 17.46
N TYR A 228 36.18 21.03 17.78
CA TYR A 228 36.70 22.30 18.34
C TYR A 228 35.64 22.97 19.25
N ASN A 229 35.88 22.85 20.56
CA ASN A 229 35.67 23.81 21.66
C ASN A 229 34.57 24.91 21.61
N SER A 230 33.72 24.86 22.65
CA SER A 230 33.36 25.93 23.61
C SER A 230 32.88 27.30 23.10
N ILE A 231 31.59 27.61 23.32
CA ILE A 231 31.16 28.96 23.73
C ILE A 231 30.15 28.84 24.88
N SER A 232 30.57 29.33 26.04
CA SER A 232 29.73 29.70 27.17
C SER A 232 29.05 31.03 26.89
N SER A 233 27.76 31.16 27.24
CA SER A 233 27.11 32.46 27.41
C SER A 233 26.45 32.51 28.78
N VAL A 234 27.14 33.22 29.68
CA VAL A 234 26.65 33.66 30.99
C VAL A 234 25.50 34.65 30.75
N VAL A 235 24.35 34.40 31.36
CA VAL A 235 23.32 35.43 31.56
C VAL A 235 23.34 35.82 33.04
N SER A 236 23.85 37.02 33.31
CA SER A 236 23.66 37.74 34.56
C SER A 236 23.19 39.14 34.22
N ARG A 237 21.92 39.44 34.52
CA ARG A 237 21.42 40.67 35.15
C ARG A 237 19.90 40.59 35.31
#